data_AF-G5JEF3-F1
#
_entry.id   AF-G5JEF3-F1
#
_cell.length_a   1.000
_cell.length_b   1.000
_cell.length_c   1.000
_cell.angle_alpha   90.00
_cell.angle_beta   90.00
_cell.angle_gamma   90.00
#
_symmetry.space_group_name_H-M   'P 1'
#
loop_
_entity.id
_entity.type
_entity.pdbx_description
1 polymer ?
#
loop_
_entity_poly.entity_id
_entity_poly.type
_entity_poly.pdbx_seq_one_letter_code
_entity_poly.pdbx_strand_id
1 'polypeptide(L)'
;MVTQTPFIVLTRPKLFRRKLHQEQYKKGGILKRQGGTITPFGFLRSDYVETSRKGQIIRGWIGGFTNSKSSKNVSIYDHNWKRIGQFNPKNVCLINRSSKLCIAT
;
A
#
# COMPACT_ATOMS: atom_id res chain seq x y z
N MET A 1 -0.01 23.57 1.94
CA MET A 1 1.16 23.89 1.09
C MET A 1 2.36 23.15 1.64
N VAL A 2 3.09 22.42 0.79
CA VAL A 2 4.35 21.77 1.16
C VAL A 2 5.47 22.70 0.71
N THR A 3 6.32 23.12 1.64
CA THR A 3 7.47 24.00 1.36
C THR A 3 8.57 23.19 0.68
N GLN A 4 9.19 23.71 -0.40
CA GLN A 4 10.35 23.06 -0.99
C GLN A 4 11.54 23.12 -0.02
N THR A 5 12.07 21.96 0.38
CA THR A 5 13.18 21.82 1.32
C THR A 5 14.39 21.16 0.65
N PRO A 6 15.63 21.52 1.02
CA PRO A 6 16.85 20.93 0.44
C PRO A 6 17.10 19.49 0.91
N PHE A 7 16.37 19.02 1.93
CA PHE A 7 16.40 17.65 2.41
C PHE A 7 15.04 16.98 2.23
N ILE A 8 15.06 15.67 2.00
CA ILE A 8 13.85 14.87 1.82
C ILE A 8 13.46 14.26 3.17
N VAL A 9 12.19 14.41 3.56
CA VAL A 9 11.65 13.72 4.73
C VAL A 9 11.30 12.29 4.33
N LEU A 10 12.17 11.36 4.72
CA LEU A 10 11.98 9.92 4.53
C LEU A 10 11.27 9.36 5.75
N THR A 11 9.98 9.10 5.65
CA THR A 11 9.27 8.40 6.73
C THR A 11 9.31 6.90 6.48
N ARG A 12 9.53 6.10 7.52
CA ARG A 12 9.31 4.67 7.38
C ARG A 12 7.81 4.44 7.18
N PRO A 13 7.42 3.57 6.24
CA PRO A 13 6.07 3.09 6.17
C PRO A 13 5.54 2.75 7.55
N LYS A 14 4.34 3.22 7.91
CA LYS A 14 3.59 2.62 9.03
C LYS A 14 3.16 1.22 8.58
N LEU A 15 4.14 0.33 8.44
CA LEU A 15 3.89 -1.09 8.46
C LEU A 15 3.16 -1.31 9.77
N PHE A 16 1.97 -1.91 9.71
CA PHE A 16 1.41 -2.54 10.88
C PHE A 16 2.54 -3.39 11.48
N ARG A 17 3.15 -2.92 12.57
CA ARG A 17 3.86 -3.80 13.50
C ARG A 17 2.86 -4.89 13.73
N ARG A 18 3.20 -6.12 13.33
CA ARG A 18 2.37 -7.31 13.47
C ARG A 18 1.53 -7.14 14.72
N LYS A 19 0.24 -6.92 14.53
CA LYS A 19 -0.66 -6.71 15.66
C LYS A 19 -0.60 -8.03 16.42
N LEU A 20 0.05 -8.05 17.58
CA LEU A 20 0.22 -9.26 18.40
C LEU A 20 -1.14 -9.95 18.65
N HIS A 21 -2.21 -9.17 18.79
CA HIS A 21 -3.59 -9.67 18.93
C HIS A 21 -4.23 -10.23 17.64
N GLN A 22 -3.71 -9.88 16.45
CA GLN A 22 -4.04 -10.54 15.19
C GLN A 22 -3.20 -11.80 14.96
N GLU A 23 -2.09 -11.95 15.69
CA GLU A 23 -1.28 -13.16 15.80
C GLU A 23 -1.71 -14.06 16.96
N GLN A 24 -2.59 -13.59 17.86
CA GLN A 24 -3.32 -14.43 18.82
C GLN A 24 -4.28 -15.34 18.07
N TYR A 25 -3.70 -16.39 17.50
CA TYR A 25 -4.36 -17.54 16.96
C TYR A 25 -5.36 -18.09 18.00
N LYS A 26 -6.66 -18.02 17.70
CA LYS A 26 -7.63 -18.91 18.35
C LYS A 26 -7.52 -20.27 17.66
N LYS A 27 -7.36 -21.34 18.44
CA LYS A 27 -7.30 -22.72 17.94
C LYS A 27 -8.53 -22.97 17.03
N GLY A 28 -8.28 -23.23 15.74
CA GLY A 28 -9.32 -23.42 14.72
C GLY A 28 -9.74 -22.18 13.90
N GLY A 29 -9.16 -21.01 14.13
CA GLY A 29 -9.46 -19.79 13.37
C GLY A 29 -8.65 -19.67 12.06
N ILE A 30 -9.24 -19.04 11.04
CA ILE A 30 -8.53 -18.68 9.82
C ILE A 30 -7.62 -17.48 10.13
N LEU A 31 -6.29 -17.67 10.02
CA LEU A 31 -5.33 -16.57 10.13
C LEU A 31 -5.67 -15.50 9.09
N LYS A 32 -5.75 -14.24 9.54
CA LYS A 32 -5.91 -13.13 8.61
C LYS A 32 -4.67 -13.06 7.73
N ARG A 33 -4.81 -13.27 6.42
CA ARG A 33 -3.74 -13.03 5.44
C ARG A 33 -3.34 -11.56 5.51
N GLN A 34 -2.34 -11.25 6.33
CA GLN A 34 -1.64 -9.99 6.24
C GLN A 34 -0.76 -10.10 5.02
N GLY A 35 -1.07 -9.29 4.00
CA GLY A 35 -0.39 -9.34 2.71
C GLY A 35 1.12 -9.33 2.91
N GLY A 36 1.80 -10.28 2.28
CA GLY A 36 3.25 -10.35 2.28
C GLY A 36 3.88 -9.07 1.72
N THR A 37 5.20 -8.97 1.82
CA THR A 37 5.95 -7.85 1.23
C THR A 37 5.67 -7.69 -0.26
N ILE A 38 5.33 -8.79 -0.95
CA ILE A 38 4.94 -8.85 -2.36
C ILE A 38 3.44 -9.20 -2.45
N THR A 39 2.71 -8.44 -3.25
CA THR A 39 1.34 -8.76 -3.68
C THR A 39 1.38 -9.79 -4.81
N PRO A 40 0.33 -10.61 -4.99
CA PRO A 40 0.22 -11.57 -6.10
C PRO A 40 0.19 -10.93 -7.50
N PHE A 41 0.23 -9.60 -7.58
CA PHE A 41 0.09 -8.81 -8.80
C PHE A 41 1.42 -8.11 -9.18
N GLY A 42 2.54 -8.50 -8.57
CA GLY A 42 3.88 -7.95 -8.88
C GLY A 42 4.22 -6.63 -8.17
N PHE A 43 3.29 -6.07 -7.39
CA PHE A 43 3.59 -4.92 -6.54
C PHE A 43 4.12 -5.33 -5.18
N LEU A 44 5.10 -4.60 -4.67
CA LEU A 44 5.54 -4.62 -3.29
C LEU A 44 4.71 -3.68 -2.43
N ARG A 45 4.68 -3.99 -1.13
CA ARG A 45 4.21 -3.04 -0.13
C ARG A 45 5.15 -1.83 -0.10
N SER A 46 4.55 -0.65 -0.10
CA SER A 46 5.19 0.67 -0.15
C SER A 46 5.79 1.04 -1.50
N ASP A 47 5.43 0.36 -2.59
CA ASP A 47 5.71 0.93 -3.91
C ASP A 47 4.92 2.20 -4.13
N TYR A 48 5.56 3.15 -4.79
CA TYR A 48 4.90 4.36 -5.23
C TYR A 48 4.30 4.15 -6.62
N VAL A 49 2.99 4.33 -6.73
CA VAL A 49 2.22 3.98 -7.91
C VAL A 49 1.28 5.10 -8.32
N GLU A 50 0.91 5.08 -9.59
CA GLU A 50 -0.10 5.93 -10.20
C GLU A 50 -1.33 5.12 -10.57
N THR A 51 -2.51 5.72 -10.47
CA THR A 51 -3.73 5.19 -11.07
C THR A 51 -4.62 6.34 -11.51
N SER A 52 -5.53 6.10 -12.46
CA SER A 52 -6.53 7.06 -12.87
C SER A 52 -7.91 6.61 -12.43
N ARG A 53 -8.69 7.52 -11.84
CA ARG A 53 -10.10 7.27 -11.49
C ARG A 53 -10.92 8.49 -11.87
N LYS A 54 -11.91 8.28 -12.74
CA LYS A 54 -12.82 9.35 -13.22
C LYS A 54 -12.06 10.58 -13.76
N GLY A 55 -10.97 10.35 -14.51
CA GLY A 55 -10.13 11.42 -15.09
C GLY A 55 -9.15 12.08 -14.12
N GLN A 56 -9.14 11.71 -12.84
CA GLN A 56 -8.16 12.22 -11.88
C GLN A 56 -7.01 11.23 -11.70
N ILE A 57 -5.78 11.75 -11.82
CA ILE A 57 -4.56 11.01 -11.52
C ILE A 57 -4.37 10.98 -10.00
N ILE A 58 -4.29 9.77 -9.45
CA ILE A 58 -4.08 9.51 -8.05
C ILE A 58 -2.72 8.84 -7.90
N ARG A 59 -1.88 9.41 -7.04
CA ARG A 59 -0.57 8.83 -6.69
C ARG A 59 -0.54 8.46 -5.23
N GLY A 60 0.16 7.38 -4.89
CA GLY A 60 0.29 6.95 -3.51
C GLY A 60 1.05 5.65 -3.38
N TRP A 61 1.01 5.09 -2.17
CA TRP A 61 1.76 3.90 -1.80
C TRP A 61 0.89 2.67 -1.67
N ILE A 62 1.43 1.52 -2.07
CA ILE A 62 0.72 0.25 -1.92
C ILE A 62 0.75 -0.22 -0.46
N GLY A 63 -0.41 -0.31 0.17
CA GLY A 63 -0.50 -0.75 1.58
C GLY A 63 -1.00 -2.19 1.76
N GLY A 64 -1.67 -2.76 0.76
CA GLY A 64 -2.20 -4.11 0.83
C GLY A 64 -2.99 -4.49 -0.42
N PHE A 65 -3.54 -5.70 -0.42
CA PHE A 65 -4.31 -6.23 -1.54
C PHE A 65 -5.47 -7.10 -1.07
N THR A 66 -6.46 -7.24 -1.93
CA THR A 66 -7.52 -8.24 -1.82
C THR A 66 -7.38 -9.19 -2.99
N ASN A 67 -7.25 -10.48 -2.72
CA ASN A 67 -7.20 -11.54 -3.73
C ASN A 67 -8.22 -12.63 -3.34
N SER A 68 -9.48 -12.37 -3.64
CA SER A 68 -10.58 -13.33 -3.52
C SER A 68 -10.98 -13.81 -4.91
N LYS A 69 -11.75 -14.90 -5.00
CA LYS A 69 -12.30 -15.40 -6.28
C LYS A 69 -13.07 -14.31 -7.04
N SER A 70 -13.78 -13.45 -6.32
CA SER A 70 -14.64 -12.41 -6.90
C SER A 70 -13.99 -11.02 -7.01
N SER A 71 -12.88 -10.76 -6.32
CA SER A 71 -12.26 -9.42 -6.32
C SER A 71 -10.75 -9.46 -6.19
N LYS A 72 -10.08 -8.81 -7.15
CA LYS A 72 -8.63 -8.66 -7.23
C LYS A 72 -8.30 -7.17 -7.25
N ASN A 73 -7.96 -6.62 -6.09
CA ASN A 73 -7.72 -5.19 -5.93
C ASN A 73 -6.44 -4.93 -5.13
N VAL A 74 -5.78 -3.82 -5.44
CA VAL A 74 -4.67 -3.25 -4.66
C VAL A 74 -5.17 -2.02 -3.93
N SER A 75 -4.76 -1.86 -2.68
CA SER A 75 -5.12 -0.71 -1.85
C SER A 75 -4.00 0.33 -1.88
N ILE A 76 -4.34 1.55 -2.30
CA ILE A 76 -3.42 2.69 -2.38
C ILE A 76 -3.67 3.63 -1.20
N TYR A 77 -2.58 4.12 -0.61
CA TYR A 77 -2.54 4.95 0.59
C TYR A 77 -1.82 6.26 0.31
N ASP A 78 -2.15 7.29 1.08
CA ASP A 78 -1.43 8.57 1.06
C ASP A 78 -0.14 8.50 1.91
N HIS A 79 0.57 9.63 1.99
CA HIS A 79 1.80 9.78 2.78
C HIS A 79 1.59 9.57 4.29
N ASN A 80 0.35 9.76 4.77
CA ASN A 80 -0.05 9.55 6.16
C ASN A 80 -0.49 8.11 6.44
N TRP A 81 -0.39 7.21 5.46
CA TRP A 81 -0.90 5.84 5.55
C TRP A 81 -2.41 5.76 5.77
N LYS A 82 -3.16 6.75 5.29
CA LYS A 82 -4.62 6.70 5.16
C LYS A 82 -4.97 6.11 3.80
N ARG A 83 -5.89 5.14 3.77
CA ARG A 83 -6.31 4.48 2.53
C ARG A 83 -7.08 5.46 1.65
N ILE A 84 -6.57 5.74 0.46
CA ILE A 84 -7.25 6.54 -0.57
C ILE A 84 -8.36 5.70 -1.21
N GLY A 85 -8.06 4.45 -1.53
CA GLY A 85 -9.02 3.56 -2.17
C GLY A 85 -8.47 2.20 -2.52
N GLN A 86 -9.29 1.42 -3.22
CA GLN A 86 -8.93 0.13 -3.80
C GLN A 86 -9.12 0.20 -5.31
N PHE A 87 -8.14 -0.33 -6.04
CA PHE A 87 -8.04 -0.21 -7.48
C PHE A 87 -7.71 -1.57 -8.09
N ASN A 88 -8.17 -1.80 -9.32
CA ASN A 88 -7.80 -2.98 -10.07
C ASN A 88 -6.30 -2.90 -10.39
N PRO A 89 -5.48 -3.92 -10.08
CA PRO A 89 -4.04 -3.91 -10.34
C PRO A 89 -3.69 -3.60 -11.80
N LYS A 90 -4.55 -3.94 -12.76
CA LYS A 90 -4.34 -3.64 -14.19
C LYS A 90 -4.29 -2.14 -14.49
N ASN A 91 -4.98 -1.32 -13.69
CA ASN A 91 -5.07 0.12 -13.89
C ASN A 91 -4.08 0.89 -13.00
N VAL A 92 -3.15 0.18 -12.37
CA VAL A 92 -2.12 0.75 -11.49
C VAL A 92 -0.79 0.65 -12.20
N CYS A 93 -0.14 1.79 -12.40
CA CYS A 93 1.19 1.88 -12.98
C CYS A 93 2.23 2.08 -11.87
N LEU A 94 3.35 1.36 -11.95
CA LEU A 94 4.46 1.59 -11.03
C LEU A 94 5.22 2.85 -11.43
N ILE A 95 5.38 3.80 -10.50
CA ILE A 95 6.27 4.95 -10.68
C ILE A 95 7.66 4.62 -10.10
N ASN A 96 7.70 4.17 -8.85
CA ASN A 96 8.96 3.89 -8.17
C ASN A 96 8.85 2.65 -7.26
N ARG A 97 9.86 1.78 -7.32
CA ARG A 97 9.94 0.62 -6.45
C ARG A 97 10.24 1.03 -5.01
N SER A 98 9.62 0.30 -4.09
CA SER A 98 9.82 0.47 -2.66
C SER A 98 11.29 0.27 -2.27
N SER A 99 11.94 1.35 -1.82
CA SER A 99 13.17 1.29 -1.02
C SER A 99 12.88 1.03 0.47
N LYS A 100 11.62 0.71 0.81
CA LYS A 100 11.07 0.66 2.18
C LYS A 100 11.04 2.01 2.90
N LEU A 101 11.11 3.12 2.15
CA LEU A 101 11.03 4.50 2.65
C LEU A 101 9.95 5.27 1.87
N CYS A 102 9.15 6.07 2.55
CA CYS A 102 8.19 6.99 1.94
C CYS A 102 8.81 8.37 1.79
N ILE A 103 8.76 8.87 0.56
CA ILE A 103 9.26 10.19 0.16
C ILE A 103 8.07 11.14 0.13
N ALA A 104 8.06 12.16 0.98
CA ALA A 104 7.18 13.31 0.78
C ALA A 104 7.81 14.17 -0.34
N THR A 105 7.14 14.24 -1.49
CA THR A 105 7.46 15.15 -2.61
C THR A 105 6.69 16.46 -2.45
#